data_AF-A0A516WF90-F1
#
_entry.id   AF-A0A516WF90-F1
#
_cell.length_a   1.000
_cell.length_b   1.000
_cell.length_c   1.000
_cell.angle_alpha   90.00
_cell.angle_beta   90.00
_cell.angle_gamma   90.00
#
_symmetry.space_group_name_H-M   'P 1'
#
loop_
_entity.id
_entity.type
_entity.pdbx_description
1 polymer ?
#
loop_
_entity_poly.entity_id
_entity_poly.type
_entity_poly.pdbx_seq_one_letter_code
_entity_poly.pdbx_strand_id
1 'polypeptide(L)'
;MLPLVFGRRHRSGYRFGRWFGPSWSATVGMRVVVEEPGVTLLAEDGVMLTYPHPEVGTPVVPDSGQRWPLSRTDTGGYRVHDPDRGLTWHFTPKAELEGLDSVLGNIAISAITDRHRNRILFRYDTSGTPVEVSHSGGYRVLVDTRSGAGFPGVAKRFTVQIFRRRRAAIAERSHTSAHILASFTRNSEVVNLSETGRG
;
A
#
# COMPACT_ATOMS: atom_id res chain seq x y z
N MET A 1 -8.56 -12.14 10.62
CA MET A 1 -7.84 -10.99 11.19
C MET A 1 -6.81 -10.57 10.17
N LEU A 2 -6.84 -9.31 9.74
CA LEU A 2 -5.87 -8.76 8.79
C LEU A 2 -4.71 -8.16 9.58
N PRO A 3 -3.48 -8.70 9.50
CA PRO A 3 -2.33 -8.05 10.13
C PRO A 3 -1.98 -6.78 9.35
N LEU A 4 -1.66 -5.70 10.05
CA LEU A 4 -1.07 -4.51 9.43
C LEU A 4 0.41 -4.83 9.18
N VAL A 5 0.69 -5.27 7.95
CA VAL A 5 2.03 -5.63 7.50
C VAL A 5 2.57 -4.52 6.62
N PHE A 6 3.69 -3.94 7.02
CA PHE A 6 4.44 -3.01 6.19
C PHE A 6 5.73 -3.70 5.75
N GLY A 7 5.79 -4.12 4.48
CA GLY A 7 6.92 -4.83 3.92
C GLY A 7 7.71 -4.00 2.91
N ARG A 8 9.02 -4.23 2.84
CA ARG A 8 9.85 -3.89 1.68
C ARG A 8 10.77 -5.05 1.29
N ARG A 9 11.06 -5.18 0.01
CA ARG A 9 11.92 -6.24 -0.53
C ARG A 9 12.90 -5.69 -1.56
N HIS A 10 14.18 -5.98 -1.37
CA HIS A 10 15.21 -5.71 -2.36
C HIS A 10 15.20 -6.79 -3.44
N ARG A 11 15.28 -6.37 -4.71
CA ARG A 11 15.52 -7.26 -5.85
C ARG A 11 16.47 -6.57 -6.82
N SER A 12 17.66 -7.16 -7.03
CA SER A 12 18.74 -6.55 -7.80
C SER A 12 18.37 -6.19 -9.25
N GLY A 13 17.39 -6.85 -9.86
CA GLY A 13 16.88 -6.54 -11.21
C GLY A 13 15.59 -5.71 -11.25
N TYR A 14 14.95 -5.44 -10.11
CA TYR A 14 13.74 -4.63 -10.07
C TYR A 14 14.10 -3.15 -10.24
N ARG A 15 13.37 -2.40 -11.06
CA ARG A 15 13.65 -0.97 -11.30
C ARG A 15 12.46 -0.06 -11.10
N PHE A 16 11.34 -0.62 -10.64
CA PHE A 16 10.07 0.09 -10.51
C PHE A 16 9.79 0.58 -9.09
N GLY A 17 10.79 0.52 -8.20
CA GLY A 17 10.71 1.08 -6.86
C GLY A 17 10.61 2.60 -6.87
N ARG A 18 9.80 3.16 -5.96
CA ARG A 18 9.63 4.62 -5.81
C ARG A 18 10.26 5.13 -4.52
N TRP A 19 9.82 4.54 -3.42
CA TRP A 19 10.00 5.09 -2.08
C TRP A 19 11.37 4.75 -1.48
N PHE A 20 11.80 3.51 -1.61
CA PHE A 20 13.05 2.99 -1.03
C PHE A 20 14.21 2.91 -2.03
N GLY A 21 14.05 3.54 -3.20
CA GLY A 21 14.95 3.41 -4.36
C GLY A 21 14.44 2.42 -5.40
N PRO A 22 15.04 2.40 -6.61
CA PRO A 22 14.52 1.68 -7.78
C PRO A 22 14.49 0.15 -7.60
N SER A 23 15.43 -0.41 -6.84
CA SER A 23 15.58 -1.86 -6.59
C SER A 23 14.70 -2.41 -5.47
N TRP A 24 13.72 -1.63 -5.02
CA TRP A 24 12.89 -1.99 -3.87
C TRP A 24 11.40 -1.98 -4.20
N SER A 25 10.73 -3.11 -3.93
CA SER A 25 9.28 -3.15 -3.82
C SER A 25 8.86 -2.89 -2.37
N ALA A 26 7.66 -2.36 -2.16
CA ALA A 26 7.09 -2.13 -0.84
C ALA A 26 5.57 -2.09 -0.90
N THR A 27 4.90 -2.37 0.21
CA THR A 27 3.42 -2.32 0.31
C THR A 27 2.88 -0.94 -0.09
N VAL A 28 3.48 0.16 0.39
CA VAL A 28 3.13 1.55 -0.03
C VAL A 28 3.52 1.90 -1.47
N GLY A 29 4.35 1.09 -2.10
CA GLY A 29 4.78 1.24 -3.48
C GLY A 29 3.90 0.50 -4.49
N MET A 30 2.93 -0.28 -4.00
CA MET A 30 1.97 -0.97 -4.84
C MET A 30 1.13 0.02 -5.65
N ARG A 31 0.90 -0.33 -6.91
CA ARG A 31 0.15 0.50 -7.85
C ARG A 31 -0.34 -0.31 -9.04
N VAL A 32 -1.34 0.23 -9.72
CA VAL A 32 -1.67 -0.17 -11.09
C VAL A 32 -1.15 0.90 -12.05
N VAL A 33 -0.59 0.44 -13.16
CA VAL A 33 -0.16 1.25 -14.28
C VAL A 33 -1.09 0.94 -15.45
N VAL A 34 -1.82 1.94 -15.93
CA VAL A 34 -2.79 1.85 -17.02
C VAL A 34 -2.18 2.50 -18.23
N GLU A 35 -1.97 1.71 -19.27
CA GLU A 35 -1.35 2.12 -20.53
C GLU A 35 -2.21 1.63 -21.69
N GLU A 36 -1.90 2.05 -22.92
CA GLU A 36 -2.62 1.60 -24.11
C GLU A 36 -2.75 0.06 -24.21
N PRO A 37 -1.69 -0.74 -23.97
CA PRO A 37 -1.79 -2.20 -24.09
C PRO A 37 -2.64 -2.88 -23.01
N GLY A 38 -2.86 -2.24 -21.86
CA GLY A 38 -3.54 -2.88 -20.74
C GLY A 38 -3.26 -2.26 -19.38
N VAL A 39 -3.44 -3.07 -18.35
CA VAL A 39 -3.19 -2.69 -16.95
C VAL A 39 -2.08 -3.57 -16.38
N THR A 40 -1.11 -2.98 -15.72
CA THR A 40 -0.03 -3.69 -15.03
C THR A 40 -0.10 -3.45 -13.53
N LEU A 41 -0.25 -4.52 -12.75
CA LEU A 41 -0.09 -4.49 -11.30
C LEU A 41 1.40 -4.57 -10.95
N LEU A 42 1.85 -3.69 -10.06
CA LEU A 42 3.11 -3.84 -9.34
C LEU A 42 2.81 -4.14 -7.88
N ALA A 43 3.08 -5.38 -7.45
CA ALA A 43 2.75 -5.88 -6.13
C ALA A 43 3.85 -5.62 -5.08
N GLU A 44 3.52 -5.80 -3.80
CA GLU A 44 4.40 -5.47 -2.67
C GLU A 44 5.72 -6.26 -2.66
N ASP A 45 5.70 -7.47 -3.19
CA ASP A 45 6.84 -8.39 -3.23
C ASP A 45 7.67 -8.26 -4.52
N GLY A 46 7.29 -7.34 -5.41
CA GLY A 46 7.93 -7.10 -6.70
C GLY A 46 7.39 -7.99 -7.83
N VAL A 47 6.31 -8.73 -7.60
CA VAL A 47 5.55 -9.37 -8.69
C VAL A 47 4.95 -8.29 -9.60
N MET A 48 5.01 -8.56 -10.91
CA MET A 48 4.40 -7.73 -11.94
C MET A 48 3.46 -8.60 -12.75
N LEU A 49 2.20 -8.19 -12.86
CA LEU A 49 1.16 -8.93 -13.60
C LEU A 49 0.52 -7.97 -14.60
N THR A 50 0.48 -8.38 -15.86
CA THR A 50 -0.12 -7.62 -16.95
C THR A 50 -1.48 -8.23 -17.29
N TYR A 51 -2.45 -7.36 -17.51
CA TYR A 51 -3.85 -7.68 -17.72
C TYR A 51 -4.35 -6.98 -18.98
N PRO A 52 -5.28 -7.60 -19.73
CA PRO A 52 -6.09 -6.84 -20.68
C PRO A 52 -6.92 -5.79 -19.94
N HIS A 53 -7.44 -4.80 -20.66
CA HIS A 53 -8.34 -3.80 -20.07
C HIS A 53 -9.65 -4.44 -19.61
N PRO A 54 -9.98 -4.42 -18.30
CA PRO A 54 -11.28 -4.89 -17.82
C PRO A 54 -12.41 -3.92 -18.18
N GLU A 55 -13.58 -4.48 -18.49
CA GLU A 55 -14.83 -3.74 -18.40
C GLU A 55 -15.24 -3.54 -16.92
N VAL A 56 -16.07 -2.54 -16.67
CA VAL A 56 -16.62 -2.31 -15.32
C VAL A 56 -17.50 -3.51 -14.94
N GLY A 57 -17.23 -4.10 -13.78
CA GLY A 57 -18.00 -5.25 -13.27
C GLY A 57 -17.59 -6.62 -13.84
N THR A 58 -16.69 -6.67 -14.82
CA THR A 58 -16.21 -7.92 -15.44
C THR A 58 -14.73 -8.14 -15.10
N PRO A 59 -14.40 -9.01 -14.13
CA PRO A 59 -13.02 -9.30 -13.78
C PRO A 59 -12.26 -10.01 -14.91
N VAL A 60 -10.98 -9.69 -15.05
CA VAL A 60 -10.04 -10.36 -15.96
C VAL A 60 -8.89 -10.98 -15.19
N VAL A 61 -8.28 -12.04 -15.72
CA VAL A 61 -7.06 -12.66 -15.16
C VAL A 61 -5.83 -12.14 -15.91
N PRO A 62 -4.62 -12.19 -15.31
CA PRO A 62 -3.43 -11.73 -16.00
C PRO A 62 -3.01 -12.69 -17.09
N ASP A 63 -2.28 -12.18 -18.08
CA ASP A 63 -1.81 -12.96 -19.24
C ASP A 63 -0.87 -14.09 -18.84
N SER A 64 -0.14 -13.91 -17.73
CA SER A 64 0.76 -14.91 -17.16
C SER A 64 0.96 -14.71 -15.66
N GLY A 65 1.50 -15.74 -15.00
CA GLY A 65 1.84 -15.71 -13.58
C GLY A 65 0.67 -16.04 -12.66
N GLN A 66 0.63 -15.39 -11.50
CA GLN A 66 -0.35 -15.67 -10.46
C GLN A 66 -1.75 -15.22 -10.89
N ARG A 67 -2.75 -16.10 -10.82
CA ARG A 67 -4.12 -15.83 -11.30
C ARG A 67 -4.95 -14.98 -10.34
N TRP A 68 -4.48 -13.77 -10.05
CA TRP A 68 -5.19 -12.78 -9.25
C TRP A 68 -6.13 -11.96 -10.12
N PRO A 69 -7.48 -12.11 -10.02
CA PRO A 69 -8.40 -11.36 -10.87
C PRO A 69 -8.32 -9.86 -10.62
N LEU A 70 -8.32 -9.08 -11.69
CA LEU A 70 -8.36 -7.63 -11.69
C LEU A 70 -9.73 -7.14 -12.21
N SER A 71 -10.33 -6.17 -11.54
CA SER A 71 -11.62 -5.58 -11.94
C SER A 71 -11.52 -4.06 -11.94
N ARG A 72 -12.19 -3.42 -12.91
CA ARG A 72 -12.39 -1.97 -12.92
C ARG A 72 -13.65 -1.60 -12.17
N THR A 73 -13.56 -0.52 -11.41
CA THR A 73 -14.67 0.10 -10.69
C THR A 73 -15.32 1.19 -11.56
N ASP A 74 -16.59 1.46 -11.29
CA ASP A 74 -17.35 2.56 -11.88
C ASP A 74 -16.72 3.95 -11.64
N THR A 75 -16.03 4.13 -10.52
CA THR A 75 -15.30 5.36 -10.19
C THR A 75 -13.92 5.46 -10.83
N GLY A 76 -13.60 4.63 -11.83
CA GLY A 76 -12.32 4.67 -12.55
C GLY A 76 -11.12 4.07 -11.81
N GLY A 77 -11.33 3.49 -10.63
CA GLY A 77 -10.32 2.72 -9.90
C GLY A 77 -10.30 1.23 -10.26
N TYR A 78 -9.43 0.48 -9.60
CA TYR A 78 -9.21 -0.95 -9.83
C TYR A 78 -9.19 -1.73 -8.51
N ARG A 79 -9.52 -3.02 -8.60
CA ARG A 79 -9.39 -3.99 -7.52
C ARG A 79 -8.65 -5.22 -8.03
N VAL A 80 -7.72 -5.74 -7.23
CA VAL A 80 -7.08 -7.02 -7.50
C VAL A 80 -7.34 -7.95 -6.32
N HIS A 81 -7.83 -9.16 -6.60
CA HIS A 81 -8.12 -10.16 -5.58
C HIS A 81 -7.07 -11.27 -5.58
N ASP A 82 -6.47 -11.51 -4.42
CA ASP A 82 -5.68 -12.70 -4.13
C ASP A 82 -6.60 -13.74 -3.48
N PRO A 83 -7.00 -14.81 -4.20
CA PRO A 83 -7.89 -15.83 -3.66
C PRO A 83 -7.20 -16.70 -2.61
N ASP A 84 -5.89 -16.92 -2.72
CA ASP A 84 -5.13 -17.77 -1.81
C ASP A 84 -5.04 -17.12 -0.42
N ARG A 85 -4.81 -15.81 -0.39
CA ARG A 85 -4.76 -15.04 0.86
C ARG A 85 -6.14 -14.53 1.31
N GLY A 86 -7.14 -14.57 0.43
CA GLY A 86 -8.45 -13.95 0.67
C GLY A 86 -8.36 -12.43 0.87
N LEU A 87 -7.45 -11.78 0.15
CA LEU A 87 -7.19 -10.34 0.24
C LEU A 87 -7.63 -9.64 -1.04
N THR A 88 -8.05 -8.38 -0.91
CA THR A 88 -8.31 -7.49 -2.05
C THR A 88 -7.49 -6.22 -1.89
N TRP A 89 -6.67 -5.93 -2.89
CA TRP A 89 -5.98 -4.66 -3.05
C TRP A 89 -6.86 -3.69 -3.83
N HIS A 90 -7.04 -2.49 -3.32
CA HIS A 90 -7.85 -1.44 -3.94
C HIS A 90 -6.95 -0.32 -4.44
N PHE A 91 -7.21 0.17 -5.65
CA PHE A 91 -6.48 1.25 -6.30
C PHE A 91 -7.49 2.29 -6.76
N THR A 92 -7.76 3.27 -5.91
CA THR A 92 -8.76 4.32 -6.18
C THR A 92 -8.04 5.62 -6.53
N PRO A 93 -8.46 6.35 -7.59
CA PRO A 93 -8.02 7.72 -7.83
C PRO A 93 -8.13 8.57 -6.56
N LYS A 94 -7.11 9.37 -6.28
CA LYS A 94 -7.05 10.20 -5.08
C LYS A 94 -7.64 11.58 -5.39
N ALA A 95 -8.65 11.98 -4.64
CA ALA A 95 -9.30 13.28 -4.84
C ALA A 95 -8.30 14.43 -4.64
N GLU A 96 -7.35 14.26 -3.72
CA GLU A 96 -6.28 15.21 -3.41
C GLU A 96 -5.28 15.40 -4.56
N LEU A 97 -5.29 14.51 -5.55
CA LEU A 97 -4.45 14.61 -6.76
C LEU A 97 -5.22 15.18 -7.95
N GLU A 98 -6.49 15.58 -7.76
CA GLU A 98 -7.33 16.20 -8.79
C GLU A 98 -7.35 15.42 -10.12
N GLY A 99 -7.30 14.08 -10.03
CA GLY A 99 -7.30 13.18 -11.19
C GLY A 99 -5.96 13.01 -11.90
N LEU A 100 -4.88 13.65 -11.45
CA LEU A 100 -3.54 13.53 -12.04
C LEU A 100 -3.06 12.08 -12.11
N ASP A 101 -3.35 11.28 -11.09
CA ASP A 101 -3.01 9.85 -11.05
C ASP A 101 -3.74 9.04 -12.12
N SER A 102 -4.97 9.42 -12.44
CA SER A 102 -5.80 8.79 -13.48
C SER A 102 -5.30 9.19 -14.87
N VAL A 103 -4.96 10.47 -15.07
CA VAL A 103 -4.40 10.99 -16.33
C VAL A 103 -3.04 10.36 -16.64
N LEU A 104 -2.18 10.23 -15.63
CA LEU A 104 -0.88 9.56 -15.77
C LEU A 104 -0.99 8.03 -15.81
N GLY A 105 -2.19 7.46 -15.66
CA GLY A 105 -2.41 6.03 -15.58
C GLY A 105 -1.64 5.37 -14.43
N ASN A 106 -1.37 6.08 -13.33
CA ASN A 106 -0.52 5.58 -12.24
C ASN A 106 -1.23 5.70 -10.89
N ILE A 107 -2.04 4.70 -10.56
CA ILE A 107 -2.95 4.74 -9.40
C ILE A 107 -2.35 3.92 -8.25
N ALA A 108 -1.94 4.62 -7.20
CA ALA A 108 -1.38 4.00 -6.01
C ALA A 108 -2.44 3.26 -5.17
N ILE A 109 -2.02 2.22 -4.45
CA ILE A 109 -2.85 1.48 -3.49
C ILE A 109 -3.61 2.44 -2.56
N SER A 110 -4.92 2.26 -2.40
CA SER A 110 -5.77 3.03 -1.48
C SER A 110 -6.17 2.20 -0.26
N ALA A 111 -6.34 0.89 -0.42
CA ALA A 111 -6.72 0.02 0.68
C ALA A 111 -6.34 -1.45 0.45
N ILE A 112 -6.27 -2.21 1.55
CA ILE A 112 -6.30 -3.67 1.55
C ILE A 112 -7.47 -4.11 2.40
N THR A 113 -8.27 -5.06 1.93
CA THR A 113 -9.37 -5.65 2.70
C THR A 113 -9.28 -7.16 2.72
N ASP A 114 -9.73 -7.79 3.80
CA ASP A 114 -9.97 -9.23 3.85
C ASP A 114 -11.47 -9.56 3.70
N ARG A 115 -11.79 -10.86 3.59
CA ARG A 115 -13.18 -11.37 3.55
C ARG A 115 -14.04 -11.01 4.78
N HIS A 116 -13.41 -10.62 5.89
CA HIS A 116 -14.09 -10.25 7.14
C HIS A 116 -14.29 -8.74 7.26
N ARG A 117 -14.09 -7.98 6.17
CA ARG A 117 -14.20 -6.52 6.14
C ARG A 117 -13.20 -5.79 7.03
N ASN A 118 -12.13 -6.46 7.47
CA ASN A 118 -10.98 -5.76 8.04
C ASN A 118 -10.32 -4.95 6.94
N ARG A 119 -9.79 -3.77 7.28
CA ARG A 119 -9.30 -2.82 6.28
C ARG A 119 -8.01 -2.15 6.73
N ILE A 120 -7.05 -2.10 5.81
CA ILE A 120 -5.90 -1.20 5.84
C ILE A 120 -6.18 -0.09 4.83
N LEU A 121 -5.95 1.17 5.21
CA LEU A 121 -6.15 2.36 4.39
C LEU A 121 -4.82 3.10 4.23
N PHE A 122 -4.54 3.56 3.02
CA PHE A 122 -3.35 4.32 2.67
C PHE A 122 -3.75 5.74 2.30
N ARG A 123 -3.17 6.73 2.99
CA ARG A 123 -3.36 8.16 2.70
C ARG A 123 -2.08 8.75 2.13
N TYR A 124 -2.28 9.63 1.16
CA TYR A 124 -1.23 10.35 0.45
C TYR A 124 -1.53 11.85 0.55
N ASP A 125 -0.49 12.67 0.48
CA ASP A 125 -0.65 14.12 0.30
C ASP A 125 -0.89 14.48 -1.18
N THR A 126 -1.04 15.77 -1.44
CA THR A 126 -1.25 16.34 -2.79
C THR A 126 -0.07 16.14 -3.74
N SER A 127 1.10 15.75 -3.24
CA SER A 127 2.26 15.36 -4.07
C SER A 127 2.28 13.87 -4.42
N GLY A 128 1.31 13.10 -3.91
CA GLY A 128 1.27 11.65 -4.02
C GLY A 128 2.26 10.95 -3.10
N THR A 129 2.76 11.63 -2.06
CA THR A 129 3.65 11.05 -1.05
C THR A 129 2.83 10.39 0.06
N PRO A 130 3.12 9.13 0.45
CA PRO A 130 2.39 8.47 1.53
C PRO A 130 2.65 9.17 2.86
N VAL A 131 1.57 9.47 3.59
CA VAL A 131 1.62 10.17 4.88
C VAL A 131 1.04 9.36 6.04
N GLU A 132 0.16 8.40 5.75
CA GLU A 132 -0.41 7.54 6.80
C GLU A 132 -0.89 6.19 6.26
N VAL A 133 -0.71 5.14 7.05
CA VAL A 133 -1.39 3.86 6.91
C VAL A 133 -2.23 3.60 8.16
N SER A 134 -3.53 3.35 8.02
CA SER A 134 -4.43 3.06 9.15
C SER A 134 -5.10 1.70 9.01
N HIS A 135 -5.37 1.03 10.13
CA HIS A 135 -5.98 -0.30 10.18
C HIS A 135 -7.26 -0.28 11.02
N SER A 136 -8.27 -1.05 10.60
CA SER A 136 -9.56 -1.16 11.30
C SER A 136 -9.44 -1.64 12.75
N GLY A 137 -8.36 -2.34 13.10
CA GLY A 137 -8.02 -2.70 14.48
C GLY A 137 -7.51 -1.54 15.36
N GLY A 138 -7.52 -0.30 14.86
CA GLY A 138 -7.15 0.90 15.61
C GLY A 138 -5.66 1.25 15.57
N TYR A 139 -4.87 0.57 14.73
CA TYR A 139 -3.47 0.90 14.48
C TYR A 139 -3.36 2.01 13.42
N ARG A 140 -2.47 2.97 13.65
CA ARG A 140 -2.09 3.99 12.66
C ARG A 140 -0.58 4.10 12.60
N VAL A 141 -0.05 4.19 11.39
CA VAL A 141 1.35 4.37 11.05
C VAL A 141 1.46 5.71 10.34
N LEU A 142 2.06 6.72 10.97
CA LEU A 142 2.43 7.94 10.26
C LEU A 142 3.70 7.70 9.47
N VAL A 143 3.74 8.23 8.25
CA VAL A 143 4.86 8.09 7.32
C VAL A 143 5.48 9.46 7.11
N ASP A 144 6.67 9.67 7.69
CA ASP A 144 7.51 10.82 7.33
C ASP A 144 8.43 10.40 6.18
N THR A 145 8.40 11.17 5.10
CA THR A 145 9.20 10.95 3.90
C THR A 145 10.15 12.13 3.74
N ARG A 146 11.40 11.98 4.21
CA ARG A 146 12.43 13.01 3.96
C ARG A 146 13.18 12.68 2.69
N SER A 147 13.19 13.63 1.75
CA SER A 147 14.14 13.65 0.64
C SER A 147 15.54 13.79 1.24
N GLY A 148 16.42 12.81 0.98
CA GLY A 148 17.86 13.04 1.15
C GLY A 148 18.28 14.20 0.23
N ALA A 149 19.22 15.03 0.68
CA ALA A 149 19.65 16.20 -0.09
C ALA A 149 20.06 15.82 -1.52
N GLY A 150 19.37 16.40 -2.51
CA GLY A 150 19.93 16.74 -3.83
C GLY A 150 19.95 15.69 -4.95
N PHE A 151 19.71 14.40 -4.73
CA PHE A 151 19.80 13.40 -5.81
C PHE A 151 18.50 12.58 -6.01
N PRO A 152 17.89 12.59 -7.21
CA PRO A 152 16.80 11.69 -7.53
C PRO A 152 17.27 10.23 -7.42
N GLY A 153 16.60 9.42 -6.60
CA GLY A 153 16.90 8.00 -6.41
C GLY A 153 17.53 7.60 -5.06
N VAL A 154 17.86 8.55 -4.19
CA VAL A 154 18.29 8.23 -2.82
C VAL A 154 17.10 7.73 -1.99
N ALA A 155 17.30 6.63 -1.26
CA ALA A 155 16.29 6.05 -0.39
C ALA A 155 15.74 7.13 0.56
N LYS A 156 14.43 7.37 0.49
CA LYS A 156 13.75 8.28 1.42
C LYS A 156 13.84 7.65 2.82
N ARG A 157 14.10 8.47 3.84
CA ARG A 157 14.03 7.99 5.23
C ARG A 157 12.57 7.84 5.59
N PHE A 158 12.13 6.60 5.79
CA PHE A 158 10.78 6.27 6.28
C PHE A 158 10.82 6.21 7.80
N THR A 159 10.19 7.18 8.45
CA THR A 159 9.94 7.10 9.89
C THR A 159 8.50 6.67 10.10
N VAL A 160 8.31 5.58 10.84
CA VAL A 160 7.01 5.06 11.23
C VAL A 160 6.75 5.41 12.68
N GLN A 161 5.62 6.06 12.95
CA GLN A 161 5.10 6.23 14.32
C GLN A 161 3.80 5.46 14.45
N ILE A 162 3.74 4.55 15.44
CA ILE A 162 2.64 3.62 15.61
C ILE A 162 1.73 4.10 16.75
N PHE A 163 0.44 4.27 16.46
CA PHE A 163 -0.57 4.65 17.45
C PHE A 163 -1.61 3.54 17.53
N ARG A 164 -1.99 3.13 18.75
CA ARG A 164 -3.14 2.24 18.99
C ARG A 164 -4.21 3.02 19.74
N ARG A 165 -5.44 3.11 19.21
CA ARG A 165 -6.58 3.59 20.01
C ARG A 165 -6.89 2.57 21.10
N ARG A 166 -6.86 2.96 22.38
CA ARG A 166 -7.61 2.22 23.42
C ARG A 166 -9.09 2.55 23.28
N ARG A 167 -9.98 1.59 23.54
CA ARG A 167 -11.39 1.88 23.80
C ARG A 167 -11.44 2.85 24.98
N ALA A 168 -12.15 3.96 24.80
CA ALA A 168 -12.39 4.90 25.89
C ALA A 168 -13.22 4.19 26.97
N ALA A 169 -12.59 3.85 28.09
CA ALA A 169 -13.26 3.91 29.37
C ALA A 169 -13.32 5.40 29.74
N ILE A 170 -14.45 5.80 30.32
CA ILE A 170 -14.77 7.19 30.70
C ILE A 170 -13.60 7.83 31.47
N ALA A 171 -13.25 9.05 31.06
CA ALA A 171 -12.33 9.99 31.71
C ALA A 171 -10.88 9.55 31.90
N GLU A 172 -10.02 9.80 30.90
CA GLU A 172 -8.76 10.55 31.04
C GLU A 172 -8.05 10.63 29.69
N ARG A 173 -7.53 11.81 29.34
CA ARG A 173 -6.75 12.06 28.13
C ARG A 173 -5.34 11.47 28.28
N SER A 174 -5.23 10.16 28.24
CA SER A 174 -3.94 9.46 28.31
C SER A 174 -3.63 8.87 26.93
N HIS A 175 -3.02 9.68 26.05
CA HIS A 175 -2.45 9.22 24.79
C HIS A 175 -1.10 8.53 25.08
N THR A 176 -1.13 7.25 25.46
CA THR A 176 0.09 6.45 25.53
C THR A 176 0.47 5.98 24.13
N SER A 177 1.30 6.76 23.44
CA SER A 177 1.91 6.40 22.15
C SER A 177 3.00 5.36 22.38
N ALA A 178 2.88 4.17 21.78
CA ALA A 178 4.00 3.24 21.68
C ALA A 178 4.82 3.64 20.45
N HIS A 179 5.86 4.46 20.65
CA HIS A 179 6.77 4.84 19.57
C HIS A 179 7.68 3.67 19.20
N ILE A 180 7.23 2.81 18.30
CA ILE A 180 8.14 1.90 17.59
C ILE A 180 8.71 2.68 16.40
N LEU A 181 9.89 3.24 16.59
CA LEU A 181 10.72 3.79 15.51
C LEU A 181 11.29 2.61 14.70
N ALA A 182 10.59 2.21 13.64
CA ALA A 182 11.17 1.32 12.64
C ALA A 182 12.01 2.17 11.67
N SER A 183 13.34 2.04 11.75
CA SER A 183 14.25 2.59 10.74
C SER A 183 14.71 1.48 9.81
N PHE A 184 14.30 1.53 8.56
CA PHE A 184 14.57 0.44 7.63
C PHE A 184 15.99 0.48 7.06
N THR A 185 16.88 -0.42 7.51
CA THR A 185 18.31 -0.43 7.16
C THR A 185 18.82 -1.73 6.51
N ARG A 186 18.04 -2.82 6.48
CA ARG A 186 18.45 -4.12 5.90
C ARG A 186 17.67 -4.56 4.63
N ASN A 187 18.21 -5.57 3.94
CA ASN A 187 17.84 -6.12 2.62
C ASN A 187 16.38 -6.60 2.47
N SER A 188 15.69 -6.85 3.58
CA SER A 188 14.24 -7.13 3.63
C SER A 188 13.78 -6.87 5.05
N GLU A 189 12.68 -6.13 5.19
CA GLU A 189 12.13 -5.81 6.51
C GLU A 189 10.62 -5.79 6.43
N VAL A 190 10.00 -6.42 7.43
CA VAL A 190 8.56 -6.55 7.57
C VAL A 190 8.22 -6.13 8.99
N VAL A 191 7.43 -5.07 9.12
CA VAL A 191 6.82 -4.70 10.40
C VAL A 191 5.43 -5.30 10.43
N ASN A 192 5.19 -6.25 11.33
CA ASN A 192 3.87 -6.88 11.53
C ASN A 192 3.24 -6.33 12.81
N LEU A 193 2.13 -5.60 12.64
CA LEU A 193 1.28 -5.19 13.74
C LEU A 193 0.03 -6.06 13.73
N SER A 194 0.04 -7.07 14.58
CA SER A 194 -1.13 -7.86 14.96
C SER A 194 -1.53 -7.51 16.39
N GLU A 195 -2.79 -7.73 16.76
CA GLU A 195 -3.16 -7.91 18.17
C GLU A 195 -2.25 -8.94 18.81
N THR A 196 -1.26 -8.48 19.57
CA THR A 196 -0.67 -9.29 20.62
C THR A 196 -1.80 -9.57 21.61
N GLY A 197 -2.28 -10.81 21.57
CA GLY A 197 -3.19 -11.35 22.56
C GLY A 197 -2.63 -11.16 23.97
N ARG A 198 -3.54 -10.86 24.89
CA ARG A 198 -3.30 -10.78 26.32
C ARG A 198 -2.59 -12.06 26.81
N GLY A 199 -1.46 -11.89 27.47
CA GLY A 199 -1.04 -12.77 28.56
C GLY A 199 -1.58 -12.21 29.86
#